data_AF-A0A4C1U6S8-F1
#
_entry.id   AF-A0A4C1U6S8-F1
#
_cell.length_a   1.000
_cell.length_b   1.000
_cell.length_c   1.000
_cell.angle_alpha   90.00
_cell.angle_beta   90.00
_cell.angle_gamma   90.00
#
_symmetry.space_group_name_H-M   'P 1'
#
loop_
_entity.id
_entity.type
_entity.pdbx_description
1 polymer ?
#
loop_
_entity_poly.entity_id
_entity_poly.type
_entity_poly.pdbx_seq_one_letter_code
_entity_poly.pdbx_strand_id
1 'polypeptide(L)'
;MDGIIDDICELIKDRRLDILCVNETKKKGSSEAIKRGYFDTYWFGVDKSQRGHRGDGFILLERLSEYVNGYGCLSPRLLWLLVKIGLTRIFILGVYAPDISKSFEDREEL
;
A
#
# COMPACT_ATOMS: atom_id res chain seq x y z
N MET A 1 12.71 5.16 -8.73
CA MET A 1 11.56 4.81 -7.87
C MET A 1 11.94 3.70 -6.91
N ASP A 2 12.72 2.71 -7.35
CA ASP A 2 13.23 1.65 -6.47
C ASP A 2 14.08 2.16 -5.31
N GLY A 3 14.94 3.17 -5.52
CA GLY A 3 15.75 3.75 -4.42
C GLY A 3 14.93 4.32 -3.25
N ILE A 4 13.77 4.94 -3.51
CA ILE A 4 12.88 5.43 -2.44
C ILE A 4 12.26 4.26 -1.65
N ILE A 5 11.95 3.15 -2.34
CA ILE A 5 11.43 1.95 -1.67
C ILE A 5 12.52 1.35 -0.79
N ASP A 6 13.77 1.32 -1.25
CA ASP A 6 14.88 0.81 -0.45
C ASP A 6 15.12 1.70 0.79
N ASP A 7 15.04 3.03 0.67
CA ASP A 7 15.10 3.95 1.81
C ASP A 7 13.96 3.71 2.82
N ILE A 8 12.74 3.48 2.33
CA ILE A 8 11.59 3.14 3.18
C ILE A 8 11.79 1.77 3.86
N CYS A 9 12.35 0.79 3.15
CA CYS A 9 12.68 -0.52 3.70
C CYS A 9 13.68 -0.41 4.86
N GLU A 10 14.73 0.41 4.73
CA GLU A 10 15.66 0.68 5.83
C GLU A 10 14.96 1.39 6.99
N LEU A 11 14.10 2.37 6.72
CA LEU A 11 13.30 3.04 7.76
C LEU A 11 12.41 2.05 8.53
N ILE A 12 11.78 1.11 7.83
CA ILE A 12 10.94 0.06 8.44
C ILE A 12 11.77 -0.82 9.37
N LYS A 13 12.99 -1.23 8.94
CA LYS A 13 13.92 -1.99 9.80
C LYS A 13 14.32 -1.21 11.04
N ASP A 14 14.75 0.05 10.86
CA ASP A 14 15.21 0.92 11.94
C ASP A 14 14.12 1.20 12.97
N ARG A 15 12.88 1.37 12.50
CA ARG A 15 11.70 1.60 13.34
C ARG A 15 11.04 0.31 13.83
N ARG A 16 11.55 -0.85 13.41
CA ARG A 16 11.01 -2.19 13.73
C ARG A 16 9.51 -2.29 13.43
N LEU A 17 9.10 -1.75 12.28
CA LEU A 17 7.72 -1.81 11.82
C LEU A 17 7.48 -3.14 11.10
N ASP A 18 6.35 -3.75 11.39
CA ASP A 18 5.92 -5.01 10.77
C ASP A 18 5.15 -4.77 9.46
N ILE A 19 4.35 -3.69 9.43
CA ILE A 19 3.46 -3.32 8.32
C ILE A 19 3.47 -1.80 8.17
N LEU A 20 3.63 -1.31 6.94
CA LEU A 20 3.55 0.09 6.58
C LEU A 20 2.52 0.29 5.46
N CYS A 21 1.60 1.24 5.66
CA CYS A 21 0.70 1.73 4.63
C CYS A 21 1.34 2.95 3.96
N VAL A 22 1.39 2.97 2.63
CA VAL A 22 1.98 4.07 1.85
C VAL A 22 0.96 4.57 0.84
N ASN A 23 0.76 5.88 0.81
CA ASN A 23 -0.20 6.54 -0.08
C ASN A 23 0.52 7.46 -1.09
N GLU A 24 -0.19 7.89 -2.13
CA GLU A 24 0.27 8.88 -3.14
C GLU A 24 1.60 8.54 -3.82
N THR A 25 1.83 7.26 -4.01
CA THR A 25 3.09 6.74 -4.51
C THR A 25 3.29 6.97 -6.01
N LYS A 26 2.22 7.27 -6.76
CA LYS A 26 2.23 7.60 -8.22
C LYS A 26 2.73 6.48 -9.14
N LYS A 27 2.92 5.25 -8.65
CA LYS A 27 3.35 4.12 -9.50
C LYS A 27 2.14 3.52 -10.19
N LYS A 28 2.35 3.12 -11.44
CA LYS A 28 1.32 2.58 -12.31
C LYS A 28 1.20 1.06 -12.21
N GLY A 29 0.02 0.57 -12.56
CA GLY A 29 -0.40 -0.82 -12.56
C GLY A 29 -0.78 -1.29 -11.15
N SER A 30 -1.77 -2.17 -11.07
CA SER A 30 -1.91 -3.08 -9.94
C SER A 30 -1.06 -4.31 -10.23
N SER A 31 -0.25 -4.74 -9.27
CA SER A 31 0.45 -6.02 -9.37
C SER A 31 0.08 -6.88 -8.19
N GLU A 32 0.22 -8.20 -8.38
CA GLU A 32 0.35 -9.11 -7.25
C GLU A 32 1.51 -8.67 -6.34
N ALA A 33 1.55 -9.25 -5.14
CA ALA A 33 2.61 -8.98 -4.17
C ALA A 33 3.99 -9.16 -4.80
N ILE A 34 4.78 -8.08 -4.84
CA ILE A 34 6.16 -8.13 -5.32
C ILE A 34 7.04 -8.45 -4.13
N LYS A 35 7.68 -9.62 -4.18
CA LYS A 35 8.67 -10.03 -3.19
C LYS A 35 9.96 -9.25 -3.33
N ARG A 36 10.44 -8.65 -2.24
CA ARG A 36 11.67 -7.86 -2.18
C ARG A 36 12.55 -8.30 -1.01
N GLY A 37 12.90 -9.59 -0.98
CA GLY A 37 13.73 -10.15 0.08
C GLY A 37 13.03 -10.01 1.43
N TYR A 38 13.54 -9.12 2.30
CA TYR A 38 13.04 -8.93 3.66
C TYR A 38 11.61 -8.34 3.74
N PHE A 39 11.14 -7.72 2.65
CA PHE A 39 9.81 -7.12 2.59
C PHE A 39 9.03 -7.58 1.35
N ASP A 40 7.73 -7.70 1.50
CA ASP A 40 6.80 -7.87 0.39
C ASP A 40 5.97 -6.59 0.21
N THR A 41 5.73 -6.23 -1.04
CA THR A 41 5.02 -5.00 -1.40
C THR A 41 3.74 -5.31 -2.14
N TYR A 42 2.63 -4.75 -1.68
CA TYR A 42 1.30 -4.87 -2.26
C TYR A 42 0.92 -3.53 -2.87
N TRP A 43 0.52 -3.52 -4.14
CA TRP A 43 0.38 -2.27 -4.88
C TRP A 43 -0.91 -2.12 -5.68
N PHE A 44 -1.48 -0.93 -5.56
CA PHE A 44 -2.65 -0.50 -6.30
C PHE A 44 -2.35 0.82 -6.99
N GLY A 45 -1.98 0.76 -8.26
CA GLY A 45 -1.73 1.92 -9.10
C GLY A 45 -2.80 2.12 -10.17
N VAL A 46 -2.78 3.29 -10.81
CA VAL A 46 -3.59 3.58 -12.01
C VAL A 46 -3.13 2.76 -13.22
N ASP A 47 -4.00 2.60 -14.22
CA ASP A 47 -3.66 1.90 -15.46
C ASP A 47 -2.34 2.42 -16.07
N LYS A 48 -1.58 1.52 -16.72
CA LYS A 48 -0.26 1.85 -17.30
C LYS A 48 -0.36 2.96 -18.36
N SER A 49 -1.48 3.05 -19.08
CA SER A 49 -1.76 4.08 -20.09
C SER A 49 -2.04 5.46 -19.49
N GLN A 50 -2.52 5.53 -18.25
CA GLN A 50 -2.83 6.79 -17.57
C GLN A 50 -1.56 7.40 -16.95
N ARG A 51 -1.53 8.72 -16.80
CA ARG A 51 -0.41 9.39 -16.13
C ARG A 51 -0.46 9.07 -14.64
N GLY A 52 0.72 8.81 -14.05
CA GLY A 52 0.85 8.37 -12.66
C GLY A 52 0.47 9.49 -11.70
N HIS A 53 -0.80 9.52 -11.31
CA HIS A 53 -1.35 10.51 -10.38
C HIS A 53 -1.70 9.90 -9.03
N ARG A 54 -1.78 8.57 -8.96
CA ARG A 54 -2.23 7.81 -7.80
C ARG A 54 -1.37 6.59 -7.62
N GLY A 55 -1.44 6.04 -6.41
CA GLY A 55 -0.93 4.73 -6.13
C GLY A 55 -0.80 4.57 -4.64
N ASP A 56 -1.20 3.43 -4.15
CA ASP A 56 -1.21 3.15 -2.73
C ASP A 56 -0.82 1.70 -2.52
N GLY A 57 -0.35 1.40 -1.32
CA GLY A 57 0.14 0.06 -1.07
C GLY A 57 0.50 -0.21 0.36
N PHE A 58 0.81 -1.49 0.58
CA PHE A 58 1.36 -1.95 1.83
C PHE A 58 2.77 -2.47 1.61
N ILE A 59 3.64 -2.22 2.57
CA ILE A 59 4.94 -2.87 2.70
C ILE A 59 4.88 -3.69 3.98
N LEU A 60 5.08 -5.00 3.87
CA LEU A 60 5.04 -5.93 4.99
C LEU A 60 6.39 -6.62 5.11
N LEU A 61 6.75 -7.02 6.33
CA LEU A 61 7.79 -8.02 6.50
C LEU A 61 7.43 -9.30 5.73
N GLU A 62 8.40 -9.89 5.04
CA GLU A 62 8.23 -11.12 4.24
C GLU A 62 7.56 -12.24 5.05
N ARG A 63 7.97 -12.41 6.32
CA ARG A 63 7.38 -13.42 7.22
C ARG A 63 5.88 -13.22 7.48
N LEU A 64 5.35 -12.02 7.26
CA LEU A 64 3.93 -11.74 7.46
C LEU A 64 3.09 -12.07 6.23
N SER A 65 3.71 -12.16 5.06
CA SER A 65 3.02 -12.43 3.80
C SER A 65 2.33 -13.79 3.78
N GLU A 66 2.87 -14.80 4.47
CA GLU A 66 2.23 -16.12 4.59
C GLU A 66 0.93 -16.08 5.40
N TYR A 67 0.75 -15.06 6.24
CA TYR A 67 -0.45 -14.86 7.05
C TYR A 67 -1.47 -13.93 6.39
N VAL A 68 -1.12 -13.31 5.25
CA VAL A 68 -2.04 -12.50 4.46
C VAL A 68 -3.05 -13.41 3.78
N ASN A 69 -4.33 -13.16 4.03
CA ASN A 69 -5.44 -13.95 3.50
C ASN A 69 -6.44 -13.12 2.72
N GLY A 70 -6.25 -11.81 2.66
CA GLY A 70 -6.96 -10.94 1.75
C GLY A 70 -6.32 -9.56 1.74
N TYR A 71 -6.34 -8.92 0.58
CA TYR A 71 -5.98 -7.52 0.45
C TYR A 71 -6.77 -6.95 -0.73
N GLY A 72 -7.01 -5.65 -0.69
CA GLY A 72 -7.76 -5.00 -1.76
C GLY A 72 -7.71 -3.50 -1.65
N CYS A 73 -8.17 -2.87 -2.72
CA CYS A 73 -8.30 -1.44 -2.85
C CYS A 73 -9.75 -1.17 -3.27
N LEU A 74 -10.50 -0.50 -2.41
CA LEU A 74 -11.89 -0.12 -2.68
C LEU A 74 -11.93 1.19 -3.47
N SER A 75 -10.99 2.09 -3.20
CA SER A 75 -10.71 3.30 -3.95
C SER A 75 -9.23 3.66 -3.78
N PRO A 76 -8.66 4.57 -4.58
CA PRO A 76 -7.28 5.06 -4.43
C PRO A 76 -6.98 5.82 -3.11
N ARG A 77 -7.88 5.72 -2.13
CA ARG A 77 -7.74 6.29 -0.79
C ARG A 77 -8.08 5.28 0.29
N LEU A 78 -8.60 4.12 -0.08
CA LEU A 78 -9.15 3.14 0.85
C LEU A 78 -8.63 1.75 0.51
N LEU A 79 -7.68 1.31 1.33
CA LEU A 79 -6.92 0.08 1.19
C LEU A 79 -7.27 -0.81 2.35
N TRP A 80 -7.40 -2.10 2.12
CA TRP A 80 -7.56 -3.04 3.22
C TRP A 80 -6.63 -4.23 3.08
N LEU A 81 -6.22 -4.73 4.23
CA LEU A 81 -5.37 -5.90 4.39
C LEU A 81 -5.92 -6.73 5.55
N LEU A 82 -6.12 -8.02 5.30
CA LEU A 82 -6.50 -9.00 6.29
C LEU A 82 -5.30 -9.93 6.53
N VAL A 83 -4.92 -10.06 7.79
CA VAL A 83 -3.84 -10.93 8.25
C VAL A 83 -4.40 -11.85 9.32
N LYS A 84 -4.14 -13.16 9.25
CA LYS A 84 -4.51 -14.11 10.31
C LYS A 84 -3.27 -14.81 10.85
N ILE A 85 -2.97 -14.55 12.11
CA ILE A 85 -1.85 -15.14 12.84
C ILE A 85 -2.45 -16.05 13.93
N GLY A 86 -2.31 -17.36 13.76
CA GLY A 86 -2.96 -18.35 14.61
C GLY A 86 -4.48 -18.21 14.60
N LEU A 87 -5.08 -17.92 15.76
CA LEU A 87 -6.52 -17.69 15.92
C LEU A 87 -6.91 -16.21 15.77
N THR A 88 -5.94 -15.30 15.77
CA THR A 88 -6.17 -13.86 15.71
C THR A 88 -6.34 -13.43 14.26
N ARG A 89 -7.41 -12.69 13.96
CA ARG A 89 -7.60 -12.00 12.68
C ARG A 89 -7.43 -10.50 12.90
N ILE A 90 -6.56 -9.89 12.10
CA ILE A 90 -6.26 -8.46 12.12
C ILE A 90 -6.72 -7.88 10.78
N PHE A 91 -7.58 -6.88 10.85
CA PHE A 91 -8.01 -6.11 9.68
C PHE A 91 -7.37 -4.73 9.76
N ILE A 92 -6.62 -4.37 8.72
CA ILE A 92 -5.91 -3.10 8.62
C ILE A 92 -6.57 -2.31 7.51
N LEU A 93 -6.99 -1.09 7.83
CA LEU A 93 -7.57 -0.14 6.90
C LEU A 93 -6.60 1.03 6.71
N GLY A 94 -6.06 1.16 5.50
CA GLY A 94 -5.29 2.31 5.06
C GLY A 94 -6.22 3.36 4.48
N VAL A 95 -6.18 4.58 5.02
CA VAL A 95 -7.04 5.68 4.58
C VAL A 95 -6.21 6.90 4.23
N TYR A 96 -6.46 7.50 3.08
CA TYR A 96 -5.90 8.80 2.68
C TYR A 96 -6.99 9.85 2.50
N ALA A 97 -7.09 10.76 3.46
CA ALA A 97 -8.14 11.78 3.46
C ALA A 97 -8.04 12.72 2.24
N PRO A 98 -9.18 13.12 1.65
CA PRO A 98 -9.21 14.13 0.60
C PRO A 98 -8.67 15.47 1.08
N ASP A 99 -7.93 16.11 0.19
CA ASP A 99 -7.45 17.46 0.40
C ASP A 99 -8.64 18.44 0.30
N ILE A 100 -8.96 19.06 1.44
CA ILE A 100 -10.08 20.00 1.58
C ILE A 100 -9.83 21.29 0.76
N SER A 101 -8.61 21.55 0.30
CA SER A 101 -8.34 22.68 -0.59
C SER A 101 -8.75 22.45 -2.04
N LYS A 102 -9.01 21.19 -2.45
CA LYS A 102 -9.38 20.84 -3.83
C LYS A 102 -10.89 20.90 -4.06
N SER A 103 -11.31 21.05 -5.32
CA SER A 103 -12.73 21.08 -5.71
C SER A 103 -13.42 19.73 -5.40
N PHE A 104 -14.74 19.70 -5.31
CA PHE A 104 -15.47 18.45 -5.05
C PHE A 104 -15.27 17.41 -6.16
N GLU A 105 -15.22 17.87 -7.41
CA GLU A 105 -14.93 17.03 -8.59
C GLU A 105 -13.53 16.43 -8.49
N ASP A 106 -12.52 17.22 -8.09
CA ASP A 106 -11.17 16.71 -7.81
C ASP A 106 -11.13 15.74 -6.61
N ARG A 107 -12.03 15.87 -5.64
CA ARG A 107 -12.08 14.98 -4.45
C ARG A 107 -12.72 13.63 -4.74
N GLU A 108 -13.75 13.58 -5.58
CA GLU A 108 -14.42 12.35 -5.98
C GLU A 108 -13.68 11.63 -7.11
N GLU A 109 -13.06 12.39 -8.02
CA GLU A 109 -12.27 11.77 -9.07
C GLU A 109 -10.98 11.16 -8.53
N LEU A 110 -10.37 11.63 -7.42
CA LEU A 110 -9.08 11.16 -6.86
C LEU A 110 -9.16 9.87 -6.02
#